data_AF-A0A8H4PP94-F1
#
_entry.id   AF-A0A8H4PP94-F1
#
_cell.length_a   1.000
_cell.length_b   1.000
_cell.length_c   1.000
_cell.angle_alpha   90.00
_cell.angle_beta   90.00
_cell.angle_gamma   90.00
#
_symmetry.space_group_name_H-M   'P 1'
#
loop_
_entity.id
_entity.type
_entity.pdbx_description
1 polymer ?
#
loop_
_entity_poly.entity_id
_entity_poly.type
_entity_poly.pdbx_seq_one_letter_code
_entity_poly.pdbx_strand_id
1 'polypeptide(L)'
;MPRDPDDYIHRVGRTARAGRQGKAATFVGQRDVELVLAIEKRVGRDMEAWKEEGVNLETRVLRDALKLVSEKKREALLEVEEGREVGGKRKRTKQKLRAE
;
A
#
# COMPACT_ATOMS: atom_id res chain seq x y z
N MET A 1 -18.67 0.59 4.03
CA MET A 1 -19.01 1.50 5.14
C MET A 1 -20.28 2.31 4.80
N PRO A 2 -21.06 2.89 5.76
CA PRO A 2 -22.17 3.80 5.41
C PRO A 2 -21.67 4.95 4.54
N ARG A 3 -22.47 5.38 3.57
CA ARG A 3 -22.12 6.49 2.67
C ARG A 3 -22.27 7.85 3.34
N ASP A 4 -23.21 7.94 4.26
CA ASP A 4 -23.45 9.16 5.04
C ASP A 4 -22.74 9.06 6.41
N PRO A 5 -21.94 10.08 6.79
CA PRO A 5 -21.35 10.19 8.11
C PRO A 5 -22.36 10.17 9.27
N ASP A 6 -23.54 10.77 9.12
CA ASP A 6 -24.55 10.83 10.18
C ASP A 6 -25.14 9.44 10.44
N ASP A 7 -25.32 8.62 9.40
CA ASP A 7 -25.75 7.22 9.54
C ASP A 7 -24.76 6.39 10.34
N TYR A 8 -23.47 6.64 10.16
CA TYR A 8 -22.44 5.97 10.95
C TYR A 8 -22.50 6.37 12.42
N ILE A 9 -22.71 7.65 12.72
CA ILE A 9 -22.86 8.14 14.10
C ILE A 9 -24.08 7.49 14.75
N HIS A 10 -25.21 7.38 14.05
CA HIS A 10 -26.40 6.69 14.56
C HIS A 10 -26.16 5.19 14.81
N ARG A 11 -25.34 4.54 13.98
CA ARG A 11 -24.96 3.13 14.17
C ARG A 11 -24.06 2.95 15.39
N VAL A 12 -23.00 3.75 15.51
CA VAL A 12 -22.06 3.67 16.63
C VAL A 12 -22.69 4.16 17.93
N GLY A 13 -23.63 5.11 17.88
CA GLY A 13 -24.39 5.60 19.03
C GLY A 13 -25.27 4.55 19.70
N ARG A 14 -25.39 3.35 19.12
CA ARG A 14 -26.00 2.18 19.78
C ARG A 14 -25.05 1.45 20.73
N THR A 15 -23.75 1.75 20.65
CA THR A 15 -22.69 1.23 21.53
C THR A 15 -22.50 2.21 22.69
N ALA A 16 -22.40 1.71 23.92
CA ALA A 16 -22.54 2.45 25.19
C ALA A 16 -23.99 2.85 25.55
N ARG A 17 -24.51 2.31 26.67
CA ARG A 17 -25.80 2.70 27.27
C ARG A 17 -25.62 2.94 28.76
N ALA A 18 -26.34 3.91 29.32
CA ALA A 18 -26.35 4.24 30.74
C ALA A 18 -24.94 4.49 31.31
N GLY A 19 -24.15 5.34 30.64
CA GLY A 19 -22.82 5.77 31.10
C GLY A 19 -21.70 4.72 31.01
N ARG A 20 -21.99 3.51 30.51
CA ARG A 20 -20.96 2.47 30.32
C ARG A 20 -20.17 2.71 29.04
N GLN A 21 -18.88 2.35 29.04
CA GLN A 21 -18.07 2.39 27.82
C GLN A 21 -18.55 1.36 26.80
N GLY A 22 -18.50 1.72 25.52
CA GLY A 22 -18.82 0.86 24.39
C GLY A 22 -17.70 0.92 23.36
N LYS A 23 -17.49 -0.17 22.64
CA LYS A 23 -16.52 -0.24 21.54
C LYS A 23 -17.26 -0.51 20.23
N ALA A 24 -16.82 0.14 19.16
CA ALA A 24 -17.28 -0.10 17.80
C ALA A 24 -16.05 -0.32 16.92
N ALA A 25 -16.05 -1.41 16.16
CA ALA A 25 -15.01 -1.70 15.17
C ALA A 25 -15.63 -1.57 13.77
N THR A 26 -14.88 -0.99 12.84
CA THR A 26 -15.31 -0.80 11.45
C THR A 26 -14.29 -1.44 10.53
N PHE A 27 -14.76 -2.31 9.63
CA PHE A 27 -13.91 -2.86 8.58
C PHE A 27 -13.84 -1.88 7.42
N VAL A 28 -12.62 -1.56 7.00
CA VAL A 28 -12.33 -0.57 5.97
C VAL A 28 -11.55 -1.25 4.86
N GLY A 29 -12.03 -1.10 3.62
CA GLY A 29 -11.30 -1.51 2.41
C GLY A 29 -10.68 -0.33 1.68
N GLN A 30 -9.96 -0.60 0.58
CA GLN A 30 -9.29 0.44 -0.21
C GLN A 30 -10.25 1.54 -0.74
N ARG A 31 -11.52 1.19 -1.00
CA ARG A 31 -12.51 2.14 -1.56
C ARG A 31 -13.23 2.97 -0.50
N ASP A 32 -13.03 2.68 0.79
CA ASP A 32 -13.73 3.36 1.88
C ASP A 32 -12.94 4.58 2.40
N VAL A 33 -11.76 4.90 1.83
CA VAL A 33 -10.87 5.99 2.30
C VAL A 33 -11.60 7.33 2.39
N GLU A 34 -12.30 7.73 1.33
CA GLU A 34 -13.05 9.00 1.31
C GLU A 34 -14.19 9.01 2.33
N LEU A 35 -14.83 7.86 2.54
CA LEU A 35 -15.89 7.72 3.52
C LEU A 35 -15.33 7.89 4.93
N VAL A 36 -14.22 7.22 5.26
CA VAL A 36 -13.54 7.36 6.56
C VAL A 36 -13.18 8.81 6.85
N LEU A 37 -12.55 9.51 5.89
CA LEU A 37 -12.18 10.92 6.05
C LEU A 37 -13.40 11.82 6.26
N ALA A 38 -14.52 11.56 5.57
CA ALA A 38 -15.76 12.30 5.76
C ALA A 38 -16.32 12.10 7.17
N ILE A 39 -16.22 10.89 7.72
CA ILE A 39 -16.66 10.58 9.08
C ILE A 39 -15.76 11.22 10.12
N GLU A 40 -14.45 11.11 9.98
CA GLU A 40 -13.48 11.73 10.90
C GLU A 40 -13.68 13.25 10.96
N LYS A 41 -13.86 13.88 9.80
CA LYS A 41 -14.19 15.31 9.70
C LYS A 41 -15.51 15.66 10.41
N ARG A 42 -16.53 14.81 10.28
CA ARG A 42 -17.84 15.03 10.90
C ARG A 42 -17.83 14.84 12.42
N VAL A 43 -17.10 13.84 12.90
CA VAL A 43 -16.98 13.51 14.33
C VAL A 43 -15.96 14.43 15.02
N GLY A 44 -15.02 15.01 14.27
CA GLY A 44 -13.96 15.88 14.78
C GLY A 44 -12.84 15.12 15.49
N ARG A 45 -12.69 13.82 15.22
CA ARG A 45 -11.63 12.97 15.77
C ARG A 45 -11.25 11.90 14.76
N ASP A 46 -9.98 11.54 14.76
CA ASP A 46 -9.45 10.47 13.91
C ASP A 46 -9.82 9.10 14.50
N MET A 47 -10.04 8.13 13.63
CA MET A 47 -10.28 6.75 14.01
C MET A 47 -8.98 6.05 14.36
N GLU A 48 -8.97 5.29 15.45
CA GLU A 48 -7.80 4.49 15.81
C GLU A 48 -7.76 3.20 15.00
N ALA A 49 -6.63 2.97 14.32
CA ALA A 49 -6.37 1.69 13.67
C ALA A 49 -6.28 0.58 14.72
N TRP A 50 -7.11 -0.45 14.58
CA TRP A 50 -7.11 -1.57 15.50
C TRP A 50 -5.80 -2.35 15.39
N LYS A 51 -4.97 -2.26 16.44
CA LYS A 51 -3.71 -3.01 16.55
C LYS A 51 -3.95 -4.27 17.35
N GLU A 52 -3.69 -5.42 16.74
CA GLU A 52 -3.70 -6.71 17.43
C GLU A 52 -2.25 -7.15 17.67
N GLU A 53 -1.87 -7.32 18.94
CA GLU A 53 -0.54 -7.82 19.28
C GLU A 53 -0.41 -9.28 18.82
N GLY A 54 0.57 -9.56 17.96
CA GLY A 54 0.86 -10.91 17.46
C GLY A 54 0.43 -11.19 16.01
N VAL A 55 -0.35 -10.31 15.37
CA VAL A 55 -0.70 -10.42 13.95
C VAL A 55 0.12 -9.42 13.14
N ASN A 56 1.28 -9.84 12.64
CA ASN A 56 2.02 -9.06 11.65
C ASN A 56 1.27 -9.15 10.29
N LEU A 57 0.53 -8.09 9.95
CA LEU A 57 -0.18 -7.95 8.67
C LEU A 57 0.77 -8.09 7.46
N GLU A 58 2.03 -7.67 7.59
CA GLU A 58 3.04 -7.85 6.53
C GLU A 58 3.31 -9.33 6.29
N THR A 59 3.45 -10.13 7.35
CA THR A 59 3.75 -11.55 7.20
C THR A 59 2.58 -12.33 6.58
N ARG A 60 1.34 -11.93 6.86
CA ARG A 60 0.13 -12.71 6.50
C ARG A 60 -0.45 -12.37 5.13
N VAL A 61 -0.28 -11.12 4.65
CA VAL A 61 -0.85 -10.68 3.36
C VAL A 61 0.23 -10.27 2.37
N LEU A 62 1.28 -9.57 2.82
CA LEU A 62 2.30 -9.04 1.91
C LEU A 62 3.20 -10.14 1.37
N ARG A 63 3.53 -11.20 2.14
CA ARG A 63 4.35 -12.31 1.64
C ARG A 63 3.73 -12.98 0.41
N ASP A 64 2.46 -13.38 0.49
CA ASP A 64 1.83 -14.12 -0.60
C ASP A 64 1.48 -13.20 -1.78
N ALA A 65 0.99 -12.00 -1.52
CA ALA A 65 0.62 -11.05 -2.58
C ALA A 65 1.84 -10.46 -3.30
N LEU A 66 2.95 -10.20 -2.59
CA LEU A 66 4.14 -9.58 -3.17
C LEU A 66 5.17 -10.60 -3.68
N LYS A 67 5.01 -11.90 -3.44
CA LYS A 67 5.95 -12.92 -3.92
C LYS A 67 6.15 -12.84 -5.44
N LEU A 68 5.06 -12.79 -6.19
CA LEU A 68 5.11 -12.68 -7.65
C LEU A 68 5.81 -11.39 -8.10
N VAL A 69 5.46 -10.24 -7.49
CA VAL A 69 6.04 -8.93 -7.86
C VAL A 69 7.52 -8.87 -7.52
N SER A 70 7.92 -9.43 -6.37
CA SER A 70 9.32 -9.45 -5.93
C SER A 70 10.17 -10.41 -6.76
N GLU A 71 9.65 -11.58 -7.13
CA GLU A 71 10.29 -12.51 -8.07
C GLU A 71 10.48 -11.86 -9.44
N LYS A 72 9.42 -11.26 -10.00
CA LYS A 72 9.47 -10.59 -11.31
C LYS A 72 10.38 -9.36 -11.30
N LYS A 73 10.40 -8.59 -10.22
CA LYS A 73 11.32 -7.47 -10.05
C LYS A 73 12.77 -7.94 -10.01
N ARG A 74 13.06 -9.07 -9.35
CA ARG A 74 14.40 -9.65 -9.28
C ARG A 74 14.86 -10.21 -10.63
N GLU A 75 13.98 -10.91 -11.34
CA GLU A 75 14.22 -11.42 -12.69
C GLU A 75 14.55 -10.27 -13.66
N ALA A 76 13.72 -9.23 -13.68
CA ALA A 76 13.97 -8.05 -14.52
C ALA A 76 15.28 -7.32 -14.15
N LEU A 77 15.64 -7.28 -12.86
CA LEU A 77 16.90 -6.65 -12.44
C LEU A 77 18.13 -7.44 -12.94
N LEU A 78 18.07 -8.77 -12.85
CA LEU A 78 19.12 -9.67 -13.33
C LEU A 78 19.25 -9.60 -14.85
N GLU A 79 18.15 -9.53 -15.58
CA GLU A 79 18.16 -9.41 -17.05
C GLU A 79 18.78 -8.07 -17.49
N VAL A 80 18.54 -6.98 -16.75
CA VAL A 80 19.19 -5.68 -16.97
C VAL A 80 20.69 -5.72 -16.63
N GLU A 81 21.08 -6.52 -15.64
CA GLU A 81 22.47 -6.68 -15.21
C GLU A 81 23.28 -7.61 -16.14
N GLU A 82 22.67 -8.71 -16.60
CA GLU A 82 23.22 -9.60 -17.64
C GLU A 82 23.33 -8.88 -18.99
N GLY A 83 22.33 -8.04 -19.34
CA GLY A 83 22.39 -7.18 -20.53
C GLY A 83 23.44 -6.06 -20.46
N ARG A 84 24.08 -5.84 -19.29
CA ARG A 84 25.19 -4.88 -19.13
C ARG A 84 26.56 -5.50 -19.41
N GLU A 85 26.69 -6.82 -19.43
CA GLU A 85 27.94 -7.45 -19.87
C GLU A 85 27.92 -7.71 -21.38
N VAL A 86 29.06 -7.45 -22.00
CA VAL A 86 29.42 -7.62 -23.44
C VAL A 86 28.67 -6.78 -24.49
N GLY A 87 29.22 -5.60 -24.83
CA GLY A 87 28.98 -5.05 -26.18
C GLY A 87 29.51 -3.67 -26.55
N GLY A 88 29.81 -2.78 -25.60
CA GLY A 88 30.20 -1.39 -25.90
C GLY A 88 31.64 -1.18 -26.40
N LYS A 89 32.23 -2.12 -27.16
CA LYS A 89 33.60 -1.94 -27.70
C LYS A 89 33.57 -1.35 -29.12
N ARG A 90 34.41 -0.33 -29.30
CA ARG A 90 35.20 -0.09 -30.53
C ARG A 90 34.42 0.31 -31.80
N LYS A 91 33.96 1.55 -31.89
CA LYS A 91 33.65 2.18 -33.19
C LYS A 91 34.13 3.63 -33.36
N ARG A 92 35.11 4.10 -32.57
CA ARG A 92 35.63 5.48 -32.69
C ARG A 92 37.09 5.65 -33.14
N THR A 93 37.90 4.59 -33.23
CA THR A 93 39.36 4.77 -33.45
C THR A 93 39.88 4.34 -34.83
N LYS A 94 39.09 3.66 -35.69
CA LYS A 94 39.56 3.24 -37.03
C LYS A 94 39.26 4.22 -38.17
N GLN A 95 38.62 5.36 -37.91
CA GLN A 95 38.36 6.40 -38.94
C GLN A 95 39.47 7.46 -39.08
N LYS A 96 40.55 7.42 -38.27
CA LYS A 96 41.65 8.39 -38.33
C LYS A 96 42.94 7.90 -39.02
N LEU A 97 42.94 6.73 -39.65
CA LEU A 97 44.13 6.17 -40.33
C LEU A 97 44.05 6.17 -41.87
N ARG A 98 43.07 6.87 -42.45
CA ARG A 98 42.98 7.14 -43.89
C ARG A 98 42.42 8.55 -44.10
N ALA A 99 43.27 9.55 -43.91
CA ALA A 99 43.15 10.86 -44.51
C ALA A 99 44.58 11.29 -44.86
N GLU A 100 44.73 11.86 -46.05
CA GLU A 100 45.94 12.14 -46.83
C GLU A 100 47.10 12.80 -46.06
#